data_AF-A0A150WV98-F1
#
_entry.id   AF-A0A150WV98-F1
#
_cell.length_a   1.000
_cell.length_b   1.000
_cell.length_c   1.000
_cell.angle_alpha   90.00
_cell.angle_beta   90.00
_cell.angle_gamma   90.00
#
_symmetry.space_group_name_H-M   'P 1'
#
loop_
_entity.id
_entity.type
_entity.pdbx_description
1 polymer ?
#
loop_
_entity_poly.entity_id
_entity_poly.type
_entity_poly.pdbx_seq_one_letter_code
_entity_poly.pdbx_strand_id
1 'polypeptide(L)'
;MKKLILIASLAFSFTANAKSKSIEERINYAATLLAEVAEGSQTYTVAPNKDPKAMILELALQTGYVESVEEFEEHWAEDGSAWETDGMTWGPETWGGASDYIRGQLELRLEEGEQTQEDKIKFAEQILKVNRAEFILRSIKSVKYGVAPIGAVQCGVTFSSLLIIDTENGKIHQIDMEGSGC
;
A
#
# COMPACT_ATOMS: atom_id res chain seq x y z
N MET A 1 -47.33 -12.07 -3.37
CA MET A 1 -46.32 -11.10 -3.85
C MET A 1 -46.43 -9.82 -3.02
N LYS A 2 -45.67 -9.67 -1.92
CA LYS A 2 -45.63 -8.44 -1.09
C LYS A 2 -44.52 -8.51 -0.02
N LYS A 3 -43.28 -8.82 -0.40
CA LYS A 3 -42.08 -8.69 0.47
C LYS A 3 -40.81 -8.50 -0.37
N LEU A 4 -40.77 -7.46 -1.21
CA LEU A 4 -39.65 -7.20 -2.12
C LEU A 4 -39.28 -5.71 -2.22
N ILE A 5 -39.55 -4.92 -1.18
CA ILE A 5 -39.21 -3.48 -1.14
C ILE A 5 -38.48 -3.13 0.17
N LEU A 6 -37.59 -3.99 0.66
CA LEU A 6 -36.84 -3.69 1.90
C LEU A 6 -35.36 -4.06 1.87
N ILE A 7 -34.77 -4.20 0.67
CA ILE A 7 -33.31 -4.44 0.52
C ILE A 7 -32.63 -3.37 -0.34
N ALA A 8 -33.39 -2.49 -1.02
CA ALA A 8 -32.82 -1.43 -1.85
C ALA A 8 -32.37 -0.16 -1.06
N SER A 9 -32.66 -0.08 0.25
CA SER A 9 -32.39 1.10 1.08
C SER A 9 -31.09 1.03 1.90
N LEU A 10 -30.32 -0.06 1.84
CA LEU A 10 -29.01 -0.18 2.52
C LEU A 10 -27.81 0.12 1.62
N ALA A 11 -28.04 0.32 0.31
CA ALA A 11 -26.96 0.50 -0.67
C ALA A 11 -26.64 1.98 -1.02
N PHE A 12 -27.29 2.97 -0.41
CA PHE A 12 -27.17 4.38 -0.84
C PHE A 12 -26.69 5.39 0.21
N SER A 13 -26.30 4.96 1.41
CA SER A 13 -25.89 5.91 2.48
C SER A 13 -24.37 6.04 2.69
N PHE A 14 -23.52 5.37 1.90
CA PHE A 14 -22.06 5.41 2.11
C PHE A 14 -21.29 6.34 1.15
N THR A 15 -21.93 6.95 0.15
CA THR A 15 -21.25 7.80 -0.84
C THR A 15 -21.26 9.30 -0.50
N ALA A 16 -22.04 9.75 0.50
CA ALA A 16 -22.19 11.17 0.79
C ALA A 16 -21.05 11.77 1.66
N ASN A 17 -20.39 10.99 2.51
CA ASN A 17 -19.39 11.51 3.46
C ASN A 17 -17.92 11.46 2.97
N ALA A 18 -17.66 10.97 1.76
CA ALA A 18 -16.30 10.90 1.21
C ALA A 18 -15.90 12.15 0.39
N LYS A 19 -16.87 12.94 -0.08
CA LYS A 19 -16.61 14.17 -0.86
C LYS A 19 -16.38 15.42 0.00
N SER A 20 -16.73 15.39 1.29
CA SER A 20 -16.61 16.55 2.19
C SER A 20 -15.30 16.60 2.98
N LYS A 21 -14.49 15.55 2.91
CA LYS A 21 -13.19 15.45 3.59
C LYS A 21 -12.07 16.01 2.72
N SER A 22 -11.06 16.60 3.34
CA SER A 22 -9.87 17.08 2.62
C SER A 22 -9.18 15.93 1.88
N ILE A 23 -8.38 16.22 0.86
CA ILE A 23 -7.61 15.19 0.14
C ILE A 23 -6.74 14.40 1.12
N GLU A 24 -6.04 15.10 2.01
CA GLU A 24 -5.21 14.50 3.05
C GLU A 24 -6.01 13.55 3.97
N GLU A 25 -7.19 13.96 4.44
CA GLU A 25 -8.06 13.11 5.27
C GLU A 25 -8.50 11.84 4.54
N ARG A 26 -8.71 11.93 3.22
CA ARG A 26 -9.09 10.79 2.40
C ARG A 26 -7.92 9.82 2.20
N ILE A 27 -6.71 10.35 1.97
CA ILE A 27 -5.47 9.56 1.87
C ILE A 27 -5.21 8.86 3.21
N ASN A 28 -5.23 9.60 4.32
CA ASN A 28 -5.03 9.06 5.67
C ASN A 28 -6.06 7.96 5.97
N TYR A 29 -7.33 8.17 5.63
CA TYR A 29 -8.36 7.16 5.85
C TYR A 29 -8.11 5.88 5.03
N ALA A 30 -7.68 6.02 3.77
CA ALA A 30 -7.33 4.86 2.95
C ALA A 30 -6.08 4.14 3.48
N ALA A 31 -5.06 4.87 3.92
CA ALA A 31 -3.88 4.31 4.56
C ALA A 31 -4.23 3.56 5.85
N THR A 32 -5.14 4.08 6.68
CA THR A 32 -5.64 3.37 7.87
C THR A 32 -6.33 2.05 7.51
N LEU A 33 -7.18 2.03 6.48
CA LEU A 33 -7.82 0.79 6.03
C LEU A 33 -6.82 -0.26 5.59
N LEU A 34 -5.71 0.16 4.96
CA LEU A 34 -4.63 -0.73 4.53
C LEU A 34 -3.75 -1.17 5.70
N ALA A 35 -3.45 -0.29 6.66
CA ALA A 35 -2.73 -0.64 7.88
C ALA A 35 -3.47 -1.69 8.72
N GLU A 36 -4.81 -1.69 8.71
CA GLU A 36 -5.62 -2.71 9.40
C GLU A 36 -5.56 -4.11 8.75
N VAL A 37 -5.04 -4.24 7.53
CA VAL A 37 -4.85 -5.54 6.86
C VAL A 37 -3.38 -5.96 6.77
N ALA A 38 -2.48 -5.03 7.05
CA ALA A 38 -1.04 -5.19 6.99
C ALA A 38 -0.47 -5.81 8.28
N GLU A 39 0.78 -6.26 8.21
CA GLU A 39 1.55 -6.69 9.38
C GLU A 39 2.28 -5.53 10.03
N GLY A 40 2.74 -4.57 9.21
CA GLY A 40 3.35 -3.32 9.63
C GLY A 40 2.80 -2.14 8.85
N SER A 41 2.82 -0.96 9.47
CA SER A 41 2.61 0.28 8.74
C SER A 41 3.35 1.42 9.41
N GLN A 42 3.99 2.24 8.57
CA GLN A 42 4.69 3.44 8.99
C GLN A 42 4.31 4.61 8.07
N THR A 43 4.45 5.84 8.58
CA THR A 43 4.24 7.03 7.76
C THR A 43 5.43 7.95 7.94
N TYR A 44 6.03 8.30 6.83
CA TYR A 44 7.17 9.21 6.75
C TYR A 44 6.75 10.54 6.16
N THR A 45 7.52 11.57 6.48
CA THR A 45 7.36 12.90 5.91
C THR A 45 8.70 13.31 5.32
N VAL A 46 8.67 13.65 4.03
CA VAL A 46 9.79 14.15 3.22
C VAL A 46 9.36 15.46 2.55
N ALA A 47 10.28 16.14 1.87
CA ALA A 47 9.91 17.33 1.09
C ALA A 47 8.90 16.95 -0.03
N PRO A 48 7.77 17.68 -0.16
CA PRO A 48 6.83 17.43 -1.25
C PRO A 48 7.50 17.59 -2.62
N ASN A 49 7.35 16.59 -3.49
CA ASN A 49 7.91 16.61 -4.83
C ASN A 49 6.97 15.89 -5.82
N LYS A 50 6.83 16.43 -7.03
CA LYS A 50 6.03 15.80 -8.10
C LYS A 50 6.64 14.51 -8.61
N ASP A 51 7.95 14.36 -8.46
CA ASP A 51 8.68 13.16 -8.82
C ASP A 51 8.70 12.19 -7.62
N PRO A 52 8.02 11.04 -7.70
CA PRO A 52 8.07 10.05 -6.63
C PRO A 52 9.49 9.49 -6.40
N LYS A 53 10.34 9.40 -7.43
CA LYS A 53 11.72 8.91 -7.29
C LYS A 53 12.50 9.78 -6.30
N ALA A 54 12.40 11.11 -6.45
CA ALA A 54 13.04 12.06 -5.54
C ALA A 54 12.54 11.93 -4.09
N MET A 55 11.24 11.70 -3.89
CA MET A 55 10.68 11.48 -2.55
C MET A 55 11.14 10.17 -1.92
N ILE A 56 11.24 9.11 -2.71
CA ILE A 56 11.72 7.81 -2.23
C ILE A 56 13.23 7.83 -1.95
N LEU A 57 14.03 8.55 -2.75
CA LEU A 57 15.45 8.78 -2.45
C LEU A 57 15.62 9.48 -1.09
N GLU A 58 14.86 10.56 -0.85
CA GLU A 58 14.90 11.28 0.43
C GLU A 58 14.52 10.36 1.59
N LEU A 59 13.47 9.54 1.43
CA LEU A 59 13.08 8.53 2.41
C LEU A 59 14.22 7.54 2.67
N ALA A 60 14.79 6.96 1.61
CA ALA A 60 15.82 5.93 1.70
C ALA A 60 17.08 6.42 2.41
N LEU A 61 17.50 7.67 2.15
CA LEU A 61 18.61 8.32 2.85
C LEU A 61 18.24 8.63 4.31
N GLN A 62 17.02 9.10 4.58
CA GLN A 62 16.55 9.42 5.92
C GLN A 62 16.50 8.19 6.84
N THR A 63 16.10 7.03 6.31
CA THR A 63 15.98 5.78 7.05
C THR A 63 17.27 4.95 7.05
N GLY A 64 18.27 5.34 6.26
CA GLY A 64 19.51 4.59 6.10
C GLY A 64 19.34 3.26 5.35
N TYR A 65 18.32 3.16 4.48
CA TYR A 65 18.19 2.02 3.56
C TYR A 65 19.24 2.02 2.46
N VAL A 66 19.79 3.20 2.15
CA VAL A 66 20.95 3.41 1.27
C VAL A 66 21.89 4.41 1.95
N GLU A 67 23.19 4.30 1.68
CA GLU A 67 24.23 5.17 2.22
C GLU A 67 24.46 6.42 1.36
N SER A 68 24.08 6.38 0.07
CA SER A 68 24.36 7.43 -0.89
C SER A 68 23.30 7.56 -2.00
N VAL A 69 23.34 8.69 -2.73
CA VAL A 69 22.50 8.89 -3.91
C VAL A 69 22.92 7.92 -5.02
N GLU A 70 24.22 7.70 -5.16
CA GLU A 70 24.80 6.81 -6.16
C GLU A 70 24.29 5.38 -5.98
N GLU A 71 24.30 4.86 -4.75
CA GLU A 71 23.74 3.54 -4.43
C GLU A 71 22.25 3.46 -4.80
N PHE A 72 21.46 4.47 -4.42
CA PHE A 72 20.04 4.49 -4.79
C PHE A 72 19.81 4.44 -6.30
N GLU A 73 20.57 5.23 -7.06
CA GLU A 73 20.47 5.30 -8.52
C GLU A 73 20.90 3.98 -9.20
N GLU A 74 21.89 3.27 -8.65
CA GLU A 74 22.30 1.94 -9.13
C GLU A 74 21.19 0.89 -8.95
N HIS A 75 20.34 1.07 -7.92
CA HIS A 75 19.28 0.13 -7.57
C HIS A 75 17.88 0.57 -8.02
N TRP A 76 17.74 1.71 -8.72
CA TRP A 76 16.46 2.19 -9.22
C TRP A 76 16.12 1.61 -10.60
N ALA A 77 15.03 0.85 -10.68
CA ALA A 77 14.42 0.34 -11.90
C ALA A 77 13.67 1.43 -12.67
N GLU A 78 14.20 1.73 -13.86
CA GLU A 78 13.63 2.68 -14.82
C GLU A 78 12.50 2.08 -15.68
N ASP A 79 12.39 0.76 -15.75
CA ASP A 79 11.37 0.06 -16.55
C ASP A 79 10.02 -0.07 -15.83
N GLY A 80 9.93 0.45 -14.60
CA GLY A 80 8.73 0.34 -13.76
C GLY A 80 8.50 -1.05 -13.20
N SER A 81 9.52 -1.93 -13.25
CA SER A 81 9.52 -3.14 -12.44
C SER A 81 9.88 -2.76 -11.00
N ALA A 82 9.06 -3.14 -10.04
CA ALA A 82 9.61 -3.43 -8.71
C ALA A 82 8.94 -4.72 -8.28
N TRP A 83 9.70 -5.84 -8.28
CA TRP A 83 10.58 -6.22 -7.17
C TRP A 83 11.57 -7.34 -7.53
N GLU A 84 12.84 -7.33 -7.06
CA GLU A 84 13.59 -8.59 -6.83
C GLU A 84 14.65 -8.48 -5.72
N THR A 85 14.80 -9.56 -4.93
CA THR A 85 15.56 -9.58 -3.66
C THR A 85 16.56 -10.73 -3.54
N ASP A 86 17.82 -10.38 -3.78
CA ASP A 86 19.04 -10.68 -3.01
C ASP A 86 20.13 -9.73 -3.57
N GLY A 87 19.84 -8.42 -3.47
CA GLY A 87 20.61 -7.32 -4.07
C GLY A 87 19.82 -6.04 -4.47
N MET A 88 18.61 -5.89 -3.88
CA MET A 88 17.60 -4.81 -3.91
C MET A 88 17.39 -3.99 -5.19
N THR A 89 16.14 -3.95 -5.66
CA THR A 89 15.69 -3.11 -6.78
C THR A 89 14.45 -2.30 -6.39
N TRP A 90 14.47 -0.99 -6.61
CA TRP A 90 13.42 0.00 -6.29
C TRP A 90 12.77 0.49 -7.56
N GLY A 91 11.46 0.75 -7.59
CA GLY A 91 10.86 1.29 -8.81
C GLY A 91 9.46 1.85 -8.60
N PRO A 92 8.98 2.65 -9.56
CA PRO A 92 7.58 3.08 -9.58
C PRO A 92 6.71 1.89 -9.97
N GLU A 93 5.61 1.68 -9.25
CA GLU A 93 4.64 0.64 -9.60
C GLU A 93 3.34 1.29 -10.10
N THR A 94 2.66 0.61 -11.02
CA THR A 94 1.31 1.00 -11.39
C THR A 94 0.37 0.76 -10.20
N TRP A 95 -0.74 1.50 -10.13
CA TRP A 95 -1.74 1.17 -9.11
C TRP A 95 -2.24 -0.29 -9.24
N GLY A 96 -2.29 -0.84 -10.45
CA GLY A 96 -2.63 -2.25 -10.69
C GLY A 96 -1.69 -3.18 -9.93
N GLY A 97 -0.38 -3.09 -10.19
CA GLY A 97 0.61 -3.92 -9.49
C GLY A 97 0.70 -3.66 -7.99
N ALA A 98 0.52 -2.41 -7.55
CA ALA A 98 0.45 -2.07 -6.12
C ALA A 98 -0.73 -2.75 -5.41
N SER A 99 -1.89 -2.80 -6.06
CA SER A 99 -3.07 -3.53 -5.57
C SER A 99 -2.86 -5.04 -5.62
N ASP A 100 -2.28 -5.55 -6.70
CA ASP A 100 -2.03 -6.98 -6.89
C ASP A 100 -1.04 -7.51 -5.85
N TYR A 101 -0.05 -6.71 -5.43
CA TYR A 101 0.83 -7.04 -4.32
C TYR A 101 0.05 -7.29 -3.01
N ILE A 102 -0.80 -6.35 -2.56
CA ILE A 102 -1.59 -6.55 -1.33
C ILE A 102 -2.52 -7.76 -1.46
N ARG A 103 -3.20 -7.89 -2.60
CA ARG A 103 -4.17 -8.98 -2.81
C ARG A 103 -3.49 -10.33 -2.84
N GLY A 104 -2.36 -10.45 -3.55
CA GLY A 104 -1.56 -11.66 -3.62
C GLY A 104 -1.11 -12.11 -2.23
N GLN A 105 -0.68 -11.19 -1.36
CA GLN A 105 -0.31 -11.52 0.02
C GLN A 105 -1.50 -11.98 0.86
N LEU A 106 -2.67 -11.35 0.71
CA LEU A 106 -3.88 -11.79 1.40
C LEU A 106 -4.36 -13.17 0.90
N GLU A 107 -4.25 -13.43 -0.40
CA GLU A 107 -4.58 -14.72 -1.01
C GLU A 107 -3.63 -15.81 -0.51
N LEU A 108 -2.32 -15.55 -0.52
CA LEU A 108 -1.30 -16.46 0.00
C LEU A 108 -1.57 -16.82 1.47
N ARG A 109 -1.84 -15.82 2.33
CA ARG A 109 -2.19 -16.06 3.75
C ARG A 109 -3.44 -16.93 3.91
N LEU A 110 -4.44 -16.78 3.04
CA LEU A 110 -5.63 -17.63 3.07
C LEU A 110 -5.31 -19.05 2.63
N GLU A 111 -4.51 -19.21 1.57
CA GLU A 111 -4.09 -20.50 1.03
C GLU A 111 -3.24 -21.31 2.02
N GLU A 112 -2.31 -20.65 2.72
CA GLU A 112 -1.43 -21.24 3.72
C GLU A 112 -2.11 -21.47 5.08
N GLY A 113 -3.24 -20.81 5.33
CA GLY A 113 -4.03 -20.97 6.55
C GLY A 113 -4.81 -22.29 6.63
N GLU A 114 -5.52 -22.50 7.75
CA GLU A 114 -6.37 -23.68 7.96
C GLU A 114 -7.66 -23.67 7.09
N GLN A 115 -7.92 -22.55 6.42
CA GLN A 115 -9.06 -22.33 5.52
C GLN A 115 -10.43 -22.58 6.18
N THR A 116 -10.51 -22.27 7.47
CA THR A 116 -11.74 -22.33 8.25
C THR A 116 -12.77 -21.31 7.73
N GLN A 117 -14.02 -21.42 8.20
CA GLN A 117 -15.03 -20.41 7.91
C GLN A 117 -14.63 -19.02 8.44
N GLU A 118 -13.93 -18.99 9.57
CA GLU A 118 -13.43 -17.76 10.20
C GLU A 118 -12.35 -17.10 9.35
N ASP A 119 -11.41 -17.89 8.80
CA ASP A 119 -10.36 -17.40 7.89
C ASP A 119 -10.96 -16.79 6.61
N LYS A 120 -11.98 -17.45 6.04
CA LYS A 120 -12.67 -16.97 4.84
C LYS A 120 -13.44 -15.68 5.09
N ILE A 121 -14.05 -15.53 6.27
CA ILE A 121 -14.72 -14.28 6.66
C ILE A 121 -13.68 -13.17 6.83
N LYS A 122 -12.58 -13.44 7.54
CA LYS A 122 -11.49 -12.49 7.75
C LYS A 122 -10.91 -12.02 6.40
N PHE A 123 -10.62 -12.96 5.49
CA PHE A 123 -10.15 -12.64 4.14
C PHE A 123 -11.15 -11.74 3.39
N ALA A 124 -12.44 -12.08 3.40
CA ALA A 124 -13.46 -11.28 2.73
C ALA A 124 -13.56 -9.85 3.31
N GLU A 125 -13.47 -9.71 4.63
CA GLU A 125 -13.44 -8.41 5.31
C GLU A 125 -12.21 -7.59 4.93
N GLN A 126 -11.02 -8.23 4.89
CA GLN A 126 -9.77 -7.58 4.49
C GLN A 126 -9.84 -7.12 3.03
N ILE A 127 -10.34 -7.96 2.11
CA ILE A 127 -10.55 -7.59 0.70
C ILE A 127 -11.50 -6.40 0.55
N LEU A 128 -12.56 -6.31 1.37
CA LEU A 128 -13.46 -5.15 1.36
C LEU A 128 -12.75 -3.86 1.79
N LYS A 129 -11.84 -3.92 2.78
CA LYS A 129 -11.02 -2.77 3.19
C LYS A 129 -10.07 -2.35 2.06
N VAL A 130 -9.40 -3.31 1.43
CA VAL A 130 -8.51 -3.06 0.28
C VAL A 130 -9.28 -2.41 -0.88
N ASN A 131 -10.43 -2.98 -1.28
CA ASN A 131 -11.29 -2.42 -2.33
C ASN A 131 -11.71 -0.96 -2.03
N ARG A 132 -11.98 -0.65 -0.76
CA ARG A 132 -12.39 0.69 -0.36
C ARG A 132 -11.23 1.68 -0.37
N ALA A 133 -10.08 1.29 0.17
CA ALA A 133 -8.86 2.09 0.11
C ALA A 133 -8.48 2.39 -1.35
N GLU A 134 -8.51 1.37 -2.19
CA GLU A 134 -8.30 1.46 -3.63
C GLU A 134 -9.20 2.49 -4.31
N PHE A 135 -10.51 2.38 -4.08
CA PHE A 135 -11.47 3.30 -4.67
C PHE A 135 -11.18 4.75 -4.30
N ILE A 136 -10.76 4.99 -3.05
CA ILE A 136 -10.39 6.33 -2.58
C ILE A 136 -9.11 6.79 -3.27
N LEU A 137 -8.04 6.00 -3.21
CA LEU A 137 -6.69 6.37 -3.67
C LEU A 137 -6.64 6.58 -5.18
N ARG A 138 -7.26 5.70 -5.99
CA ARG A 138 -7.33 5.85 -7.47
C ARG A 138 -7.94 7.18 -7.92
N SER A 139 -8.75 7.83 -7.09
CA SER A 139 -9.40 9.09 -7.42
C SER A 139 -8.56 10.35 -7.13
N ILE A 140 -7.38 10.19 -6.54
CA ILE A 140 -6.53 11.30 -6.08
C ILE A 140 -5.26 11.35 -6.94
N LYS A 141 -5.16 12.36 -7.82
CA LYS A 141 -4.08 12.45 -8.83
C LYS A 141 -2.67 12.65 -8.25
N SER A 142 -2.58 13.30 -7.09
CA SER A 142 -1.33 13.54 -6.36
C SER A 142 -0.79 12.29 -5.67
N VAL A 143 -1.60 11.23 -5.53
CA VAL A 143 -1.11 9.97 -4.98
C VAL A 143 -0.42 9.17 -6.08
N LYS A 144 0.82 8.75 -5.78
CA LYS A 144 1.61 7.77 -6.54
C LYS A 144 1.83 6.54 -5.70
N TYR A 145 2.31 5.49 -6.36
CA TYR A 145 2.51 4.19 -5.74
C TYR A 145 3.86 3.64 -6.15
N GLY A 146 4.45 2.90 -5.23
CA GLY A 146 5.62 2.07 -5.49
C GLY A 146 5.51 0.86 -4.58
N VAL A 147 5.97 -0.29 -5.02
CA VAL A 147 6.27 -1.39 -4.11
C VAL A 147 7.79 -1.42 -4.09
N ALA A 148 8.45 -1.37 -2.94
CA ALA A 148 9.92 -1.35 -2.92
C ALA A 148 10.50 -2.10 -1.72
N PRO A 149 11.64 -2.81 -1.86
CA PRO A 149 12.29 -3.53 -0.77
C PRO A 149 12.72 -2.58 0.30
N ILE A 150 11.99 -2.62 1.42
CA ILE A 150 12.19 -1.71 2.52
C ILE A 150 12.60 -2.50 3.76
N GLY A 151 13.82 -2.23 4.26
CA GLY A 151 14.34 -2.83 5.49
C GLY A 151 15.71 -3.49 5.31
N ALA A 152 16.42 -3.71 6.41
CA ALA A 152 17.69 -4.42 6.38
C ALA A 152 17.47 -5.92 6.10
N VAL A 153 18.31 -6.51 5.25
CA VAL A 153 18.42 -7.97 5.06
C VAL A 153 19.02 -8.60 6.32
N GLN A 154 18.27 -8.62 7.42
CA GLN A 154 18.66 -9.36 8.61
C GLN A 154 18.12 -10.78 8.48
N CYS A 155 19.04 -11.75 8.44
CA CYS A 155 18.79 -13.18 8.25
C CYS A 155 18.40 -13.66 6.83
N GLY A 156 18.68 -12.88 5.77
CA GLY A 156 18.39 -13.30 4.39
C GLY A 156 16.92 -13.18 4.00
N VAL A 157 16.13 -12.42 4.76
CA VAL A 157 14.76 -12.06 4.42
C VAL A 157 14.75 -10.60 3.98
N THR A 158 14.15 -10.33 2.84
CA THR A 158 13.85 -8.97 2.40
C THR A 158 12.36 -8.75 2.46
N PHE A 159 11.92 -7.68 3.12
CA PHE A 159 10.51 -7.40 3.37
C PHE A 159 9.94 -6.47 2.32
N SER A 160 8.83 -6.88 1.71
CA SER A 160 8.11 -6.01 0.80
C SER A 160 7.15 -5.05 1.44
N SER A 161 7.14 -3.83 0.90
CA SER A 161 6.26 -2.79 1.34
C SER A 161 5.62 -2.08 0.15
N LEU A 162 4.32 -1.91 0.23
CA LEU A 162 3.61 -0.94 -0.60
C LEU A 162 3.85 0.46 -0.02
N LEU A 163 4.20 1.38 -0.91
CA LEU A 163 4.32 2.81 -0.65
C LEU A 163 3.17 3.56 -1.32
N ILE A 164 2.48 4.37 -0.53
CA ILE A 164 1.47 5.32 -0.98
C ILE A 164 2.07 6.72 -0.81
N ILE A 165 2.37 7.37 -1.93
CA ILE A 165 3.19 8.57 -1.99
C ILE A 165 2.29 9.77 -2.30
N ASP A 166 2.01 10.60 -1.29
CA ASP A 166 1.31 11.87 -1.46
C ASP A 166 2.30 12.96 -1.90
N THR A 167 2.41 13.14 -3.22
CA THR A 167 3.33 14.11 -3.85
C THR A 167 3.01 15.57 -3.53
N GLU A 168 1.82 15.87 -3.01
CA GLU A 168 1.40 17.24 -2.69
C GLU A 168 1.79 17.63 -1.26
N ASN A 169 1.63 16.70 -0.31
CA ASN A 169 1.89 16.96 1.11
C ASN A 169 3.19 16.35 1.64
N GLY A 170 3.95 15.64 0.81
CA GLY A 170 5.24 15.08 1.22
C GLY A 170 5.12 13.87 2.15
N LYS A 171 3.97 13.19 2.15
CA LYS A 171 3.75 12.01 2.99
C LYS A 171 3.96 10.73 2.21
N ILE A 172 4.67 9.78 2.80
CA ILE A 172 4.82 8.42 2.28
C ILE A 172 4.27 7.47 3.33
N HIS A 173 3.19 6.77 3.00
CA HIS A 173 2.67 5.70 3.85
C HIS A 173 3.25 4.37 3.37
N GLN A 174 3.95 3.70 4.25
CA GLN A 174 4.49 2.36 4.05
C GLN A 174 3.52 1.35 4.66
N ILE A 175 3.18 0.33 3.89
CA ILE A 175 2.26 -0.76 4.24
C ILE A 175 3.00 -2.08 4.00
N ASP A 176 3.35 -2.77 5.08
CA ASP A 176 4.12 -4.01 5.06
C ASP A 176 3.15 -5.20 5.08
N MET A 177 3.03 -5.90 3.95
CA MET A 177 2.15 -7.07 3.83
C MET A 177 2.89 -8.39 4.03
N GLU A 178 4.21 -8.36 4.05
CA GLU A 178 5.04 -9.52 4.41
C GLU A 178 5.65 -9.26 5.78
N GLY A 179 5.49 -10.21 6.69
CA GLY A 179 6.25 -10.28 7.93
C GLY A 179 6.59 -11.72 8.28
N SER A 180 7.48 -12.32 7.49
CA SER A 180 8.16 -13.55 7.90
C SER A 180 9.63 -13.27 8.18
N GLY A 181 9.96 -12.82 9.39
CA GLY A 181 11.33 -12.85 9.92
C GLY A 181 11.38 -13.75 11.13
N CYS A 182 12.24 -14.78 11.06
CA CYS A 182 12.61 -15.80 12.06
C CYS A 182 11.91 -15.81 13.43
#